data_AF-A0A7V2T8M7-F1
#
_entry.id   AF-A0A7V2T8M7-F1
#
_cell.length_a   1.000
_cell.length_b   1.000
_cell.length_c   1.000
_cell.angle_alpha   90.00
_cell.angle_beta   90.00
_cell.angle_gamma   90.00
#
_symmetry.space_group_name_H-M   'P 1'
#
loop_
_entity.id
_entity.type
_entity.pdbx_description
1 polymer ?
#
loop_
_entity_poly.entity_id
_entity_poly.type
_entity_poly.pdbx_seq_one_letter_code
_entity_poly.pdbx_strand_id
1 'polypeptide(L)'
;GRIAVQDGVELWPTFSWPPERLAFLLAGGEGALLRAAEGAEDDVEAARRQIAALAPEPPDVHIAVAASGSTPFVREAQAEARRRGALTIAFACNPGSPLLEEAELPVPLATGPEFLAGSTRMTAGTAQKIALNLLSTRIMIALGRVYQGRMVALVPANAKLRERARRMVAELTGAPPEAAGKALERAGGDVRRAVLILDGLSPEEAAQRLAAAEGDLRRARGR
;
A
#
# COMPACT_ATOMS: atom_id res chain seq x y z
N GLY A 1 -12.56 4.91 4.00
CA GLY A 1 -11.94 4.99 5.34
C GLY A 1 -11.22 3.70 5.73
N ARG A 2 -11.84 2.87 6.58
CA ARG A 2 -11.17 1.70 7.22
C ARG A 2 -10.49 0.72 6.26
N ILE A 3 -11.10 0.44 5.10
CA ILE A 3 -10.54 -0.48 4.10
C ILE A 3 -9.22 0.07 3.50
N ALA A 4 -9.15 1.38 3.25
CA ALA A 4 -7.93 2.03 2.79
C ALA A 4 -6.83 1.99 3.85
N VAL A 5 -7.19 2.14 5.13
CA VAL A 5 -6.25 1.97 6.24
C VAL A 5 -5.71 0.55 6.28
N GLN A 6 -6.58 -0.46 6.15
CA GLN A 6 -6.18 -1.87 6.14
C GLN A 6 -5.17 -2.18 5.04
N ASP A 7 -5.37 -1.69 3.81
CA ASP A 7 -4.40 -1.85 2.73
C ASP A 7 -3.07 -1.13 3.04
N GLY A 8 -3.14 0.12 3.50
CA GLY A 8 -1.95 0.92 3.79
C GLY A 8 -1.08 0.36 4.92
N VAL A 9 -1.66 -0.08 6.04
CA VAL A 9 -0.88 -0.62 7.17
C VAL A 9 -0.19 -1.93 6.82
N GLU A 10 -0.70 -2.68 5.84
CA GLU A 10 -0.09 -3.92 5.36
C GLU A 10 1.13 -3.68 4.46
N LEU A 11 1.37 -2.45 3.97
CA LEU A 11 2.51 -2.16 3.09
C LEU A 11 3.87 -2.30 3.79
N TRP A 12 3.97 -1.90 5.06
CA TRP A 12 5.20 -2.07 5.85
C TRP A 12 5.60 -3.54 6.03
N PRO A 13 4.79 -4.41 6.67
CA PRO A 13 5.20 -5.79 6.91
C PRO A 13 5.39 -6.61 5.62
N THR A 14 4.69 -6.23 4.54
CA THR A 14 4.67 -6.97 3.27
C THR A 14 5.78 -6.54 2.32
N PHE A 15 6.06 -5.23 2.21
CA PHE A 15 6.94 -4.67 1.19
C PHE A 15 8.06 -3.77 1.76
N SER A 16 8.17 -3.67 3.09
CA SER A 16 9.04 -2.70 3.78
C SER A 16 8.83 -1.29 3.23
N TRP A 17 7.57 -0.91 3.00
CA TRP A 17 7.23 0.45 2.56
C TRP A 17 7.39 1.43 3.72
N PRO A 18 8.18 2.52 3.58
CA PRO A 18 8.42 3.45 4.68
C PRO A 18 7.11 4.05 5.22
N PRO A 19 6.83 3.96 6.54
CA PRO A 19 5.63 4.53 7.13
C PRO A 19 5.46 6.03 6.86
N GLU A 20 6.57 6.76 6.71
CA GLU A 20 6.60 8.20 6.45
C GLU A 20 6.11 8.55 5.04
N ARG A 21 6.08 7.57 4.13
CA ARG A 21 5.53 7.70 2.77
C ARG A 21 4.06 7.29 2.70
N LEU A 22 3.36 7.28 3.82
CA LEU A 22 1.95 6.91 3.92
C LEU A 22 1.25 7.80 4.95
N ALA A 23 0.12 8.36 4.55
CA ALA A 23 -0.74 9.13 5.42
C ALA A 23 -2.17 8.62 5.32
N PHE A 24 -2.93 8.75 6.40
CA PHE A 24 -4.33 8.34 6.45
C PHE A 24 -5.22 9.54 6.75
N LEU A 25 -6.28 9.68 5.94
CA LEU A 25 -7.31 10.67 6.14
C LEU A 25 -8.63 9.96 6.41
N LEU A 26 -9.17 10.13 7.61
CA LEU A 26 -10.42 9.49 8.02
C LEU A 26 -11.38 10.54 8.57
N ALA A 27 -12.60 10.53 8.06
CA ALA A 27 -13.74 11.17 8.70
C ALA A 27 -13.83 10.69 10.16
N GLY A 28 -13.75 11.63 11.11
CA GLY A 28 -13.75 11.34 12.55
C GLY A 28 -12.39 10.93 13.14
N GLY A 29 -11.31 10.97 12.34
CA GLY A 29 -9.94 10.70 12.78
C GLY A 29 -9.68 9.25 13.19
N GLU A 30 -8.63 9.01 13.99
CA GLU A 30 -8.22 7.67 14.42
C GLU A 30 -9.30 6.95 15.25
N GLY A 31 -10.07 7.69 16.05
CA GLY A 31 -11.18 7.13 16.84
C GLY A 31 -12.23 6.43 15.99
N ALA A 32 -12.40 6.87 14.73
CA ALA A 32 -13.32 6.26 13.78
C ALA A 32 -12.88 4.87 13.29
N LEU A 33 -11.65 4.42 13.59
CA LEU A 33 -11.21 3.07 13.27
C LEU A 33 -11.99 2.02 14.04
N LEU A 34 -12.22 2.26 15.34
CA LEU A 34 -12.86 1.29 16.24
C LEU A 34 -14.34 1.59 16.48
N ARG A 35 -14.79 2.82 16.22
CA ARG A 35 -16.16 3.27 16.48
C ARG A 35 -16.71 4.02 15.28
N ALA A 36 -18.03 4.02 15.12
CA ALA A 36 -18.66 4.92 14.17
C ALA A 36 -18.55 6.37 14.70
N ALA A 37 -18.25 7.31 13.81
CA ALA A 37 -18.22 8.74 14.11
C ALA A 37 -19.41 9.38 13.38
N GLU A 38 -20.50 9.61 14.10
CA GLU A 38 -21.73 10.16 13.54
C GLU A 38 -21.51 11.58 13.01
N GLY A 39 -22.04 11.88 11.81
CA GLY A 39 -21.89 13.16 11.13
C GLY A 39 -20.49 13.48 10.58
N ALA A 40 -19.48 12.67 10.88
CA ALA A 40 -18.10 12.96 10.47
C ALA A 40 -17.89 12.90 8.95
N GLU A 41 -18.70 12.13 8.24
CA GLU A 41 -18.65 12.01 6.77
C GLU A 41 -19.13 13.28 6.05
N ASP A 42 -19.88 14.15 6.75
CA ASP A 42 -20.40 15.41 6.25
C ASP A 42 -19.56 16.63 6.68
N ASP A 43 -18.53 16.44 7.52
CA ASP A 43 -17.68 17.52 8.05
C ASP A 43 -16.58 17.94 7.05
N VAL A 44 -16.97 18.84 6.13
CA VAL A 44 -16.09 19.45 5.11
C VAL A 44 -14.94 20.23 5.74
N GLU A 45 -15.18 20.93 6.85
CA GLU A 45 -14.14 21.74 7.51
C GLU A 45 -13.09 20.84 8.19
N ALA A 46 -13.50 19.70 8.76
CA ALA A 46 -12.56 18.70 9.22
C ALA A 46 -11.73 18.12 8.09
N ALA A 47 -12.33 17.84 6.92
CA ALA A 47 -11.59 17.38 5.76
C ALA A 47 -10.47 18.39 5.41
N ARG A 48 -10.83 19.67 5.21
CA ARG A 48 -9.87 20.76 4.92
C ARG A 48 -8.74 20.83 5.93
N ARG A 49 -9.06 20.87 7.23
CA ARG A 49 -8.06 20.94 8.28
C ARG A 49 -7.10 19.75 8.23
N GLN A 50 -7.63 18.53 8.09
CA GLN A 50 -6.81 17.34 8.11
C GLN A 50 -5.93 17.22 6.86
N ILE A 51 -6.46 17.47 5.64
CA ILE A 51 -5.64 17.40 4.42
C ILE A 51 -4.61 18.54 4.37
N ALA A 52 -4.94 19.72 4.88
CA ALA A 52 -3.99 20.83 4.97
C ALA A 52 -2.84 20.52 5.94
N ALA A 53 -3.12 19.81 7.05
CA ALA A 53 -2.10 19.37 8.00
C ALA A 53 -1.14 18.33 7.41
N LEU A 54 -1.60 17.50 6.47
CA LEU A 54 -0.75 16.58 5.71
C LEU A 54 0.09 17.29 4.65
N ALA A 55 -0.33 18.50 4.25
CA ALA A 55 0.34 19.35 3.28
C ALA A 55 0.79 18.61 2.00
N PRO A 56 -0.13 17.92 1.29
CA PRO A 56 0.25 17.17 0.10
C PRO A 56 0.81 18.12 -0.95
N GLU A 57 1.78 17.62 -1.73
CA GLU A 57 2.50 18.36 -2.76
C GLU A 57 2.49 17.60 -4.10
N PRO A 58 2.99 18.17 -5.21
CA PRO A 58 2.94 17.53 -6.53
C PRO A 58 3.49 16.09 -6.64
N PRO A 59 4.53 15.65 -5.92
CA PRO A 59 4.96 14.25 -5.96
C PRO A 59 4.03 13.27 -5.22
N ASP A 60 3.05 13.77 -4.46
CA ASP A 60 2.13 12.95 -3.69
C ASP A 60 0.95 12.45 -4.53
N VAL A 61 0.34 11.37 -4.03
CA VAL A 61 -0.87 10.77 -4.61
C VAL A 61 -1.94 10.70 -3.54
N HIS A 62 -3.08 11.34 -3.81
CA HIS A 62 -4.27 11.25 -2.99
C HIS A 62 -5.21 10.15 -3.51
N ILE A 63 -5.45 9.12 -2.70
CA ILE A 63 -6.35 8.02 -3.03
C ILE A 63 -7.65 8.19 -2.24
N ALA A 64 -8.69 8.66 -2.90
CA ALA A 64 -10.02 8.86 -2.35
C ALA A 64 -10.88 7.60 -2.47
N VAL A 65 -11.59 7.24 -1.40
CA VAL A 65 -12.41 6.01 -1.36
C VAL A 65 -13.76 6.30 -0.69
N ALA A 66 -14.84 6.29 -1.47
CA ALA A 66 -16.21 6.42 -0.98
C ALA A 66 -17.16 5.58 -1.85
N ALA A 67 -17.92 4.66 -1.25
CA ALA A 67 -18.80 3.76 -2.01
C ALA A 67 -19.87 4.54 -2.80
N SER A 68 -20.49 5.55 -2.19
CA SER A 68 -21.48 6.41 -2.84
C SER A 68 -20.87 7.33 -3.91
N GLY A 69 -19.60 7.67 -3.76
CA GLY A 69 -18.92 8.73 -4.54
C GLY A 69 -19.46 10.14 -4.29
N SER A 70 -20.29 10.34 -3.26
CA SER A 70 -20.89 11.64 -2.92
C SER A 70 -20.51 12.16 -1.53
N THR A 71 -19.76 11.39 -0.74
CA THR A 71 -19.37 11.74 0.65
C THR A 71 -18.64 13.08 0.71
N PRO A 72 -19.20 14.12 1.38
CA PRO A 72 -18.64 15.47 1.40
C PRO A 72 -17.21 15.55 1.92
N PHE A 73 -16.90 14.86 3.02
CA PHE A 73 -15.54 14.83 3.59
C PHE A 73 -14.50 14.36 2.57
N VAL A 74 -14.80 13.29 1.83
CA VAL A 74 -13.86 12.68 0.87
C VAL A 74 -13.68 13.57 -0.36
N ARG A 75 -14.77 14.17 -0.85
CA ARG A 75 -14.72 15.09 -1.99
C ARG A 75 -13.93 16.35 -1.68
N GLU A 76 -14.14 16.95 -0.52
CA GLU A 76 -13.38 18.14 -0.12
C GLU A 76 -11.90 17.83 0.04
N ALA A 77 -11.56 16.69 0.65
CA ALA A 77 -10.17 16.25 0.75
C ALA A 77 -9.51 16.08 -0.63
N GLN A 78 -10.20 15.44 -1.58
CA GLN A 78 -9.71 15.28 -2.94
C GLN A 78 -9.53 16.63 -3.64
N ALA A 79 -10.50 17.54 -3.51
CA ALA A 79 -10.44 18.85 -4.14
C ALA A 79 -9.26 19.69 -3.62
N GLU A 80 -9.03 19.71 -2.31
CA GLU A 80 -7.87 20.41 -1.71
C GLU A 80 -6.54 19.73 -2.09
N ALA A 81 -6.46 18.39 -2.09
CA ALA A 81 -5.26 17.69 -2.56
C ALA A 81 -4.93 18.03 -4.02
N ARG A 82 -5.95 18.04 -4.89
CA ARG A 82 -5.81 18.45 -6.30
C ARG A 82 -5.38 19.91 -6.43
N ARG A 83 -5.95 20.82 -5.64
CA ARG A 83 -5.54 22.24 -5.63
C ARG A 83 -4.07 22.44 -5.25
N ARG A 84 -3.50 21.52 -4.47
CA ARG A 84 -2.07 21.50 -4.12
C ARG A 84 -1.18 20.78 -5.13
N GLY A 85 -1.78 20.19 -6.17
CA GLY A 85 -1.07 19.55 -7.27
C GLY A 85 -0.81 18.05 -7.09
N ALA A 86 -1.28 17.44 -6.00
CA ALA A 86 -1.17 15.99 -5.83
C ALA A 86 -2.05 15.25 -6.85
N LEU A 87 -1.54 14.13 -7.37
CA LEU A 87 -2.31 13.27 -8.28
C LEU A 87 -3.52 12.68 -7.55
N THR A 88 -4.70 12.79 -8.15
CA THR A 88 -5.94 12.29 -7.54
C THR A 88 -6.44 10.99 -8.18
N ILE A 89 -6.62 9.95 -7.36
CA ILE A 89 -7.23 8.67 -7.74
C ILE A 89 -8.50 8.46 -6.91
N ALA A 90 -9.63 8.18 -7.55
CA ALA A 90 -10.90 7.99 -6.86
C ALA A 90 -11.50 6.60 -7.08
N PHE A 91 -11.91 5.95 -5.99
CA PHE A 91 -12.67 4.70 -6.01
C PHE A 91 -14.09 4.95 -5.51
N ALA A 92 -15.08 4.69 -6.36
CA ALA A 92 -16.49 4.73 -6.02
C ALA A 92 -17.30 3.67 -6.78
N CYS A 93 -18.45 3.27 -6.21
CA CYS A 93 -19.25 2.18 -6.76
C CYS A 93 -20.41 2.66 -7.65
N ASN A 94 -20.74 3.95 -7.57
CA ASN A 94 -21.72 4.58 -8.45
C ASN A 94 -21.00 5.23 -9.65
N PRO A 95 -21.21 4.73 -10.89
CA PRO A 95 -20.71 5.38 -12.09
C PRO A 95 -21.25 6.81 -12.21
N GLY A 96 -20.43 7.74 -12.71
CA GLY A 96 -20.80 9.16 -12.83
C GLY A 96 -20.99 9.87 -11.48
N SER A 97 -20.50 9.30 -10.38
CA SER A 97 -20.53 9.99 -9.09
C SER A 97 -19.55 11.18 -9.09
N PRO A 98 -19.87 12.26 -8.35
CA PRO A 98 -19.04 13.45 -8.32
C PRO A 98 -17.57 13.18 -7.98
N LEU A 99 -17.30 12.28 -7.04
CA LEU A 99 -15.94 11.92 -6.67
C LEU A 99 -15.12 11.36 -7.84
N LEU A 100 -15.73 10.58 -8.73
CA LEU A 100 -15.07 10.04 -9.92
C LEU A 100 -14.85 11.13 -10.97
N GLU A 101 -15.85 11.98 -11.21
CA GLU A 101 -15.76 13.08 -12.19
C GLU A 101 -14.70 14.13 -11.79
N GLU A 102 -14.54 14.33 -10.48
CA GLU A 102 -13.60 15.29 -9.90
C GLU A 102 -12.15 14.77 -9.83
N ALA A 103 -11.92 13.47 -10.05
CA ALA A 103 -10.59 12.86 -9.99
C ALA A 103 -9.86 12.88 -11.34
N GLU A 104 -8.54 12.88 -11.31
CA GLU A 104 -7.73 12.71 -12.53
C GLU A 104 -7.75 11.25 -13.02
N LEU A 105 -7.72 10.30 -12.08
CA LEU A 105 -7.77 8.87 -12.36
C LEU A 105 -8.98 8.24 -11.66
N PRO A 106 -10.16 8.23 -12.29
CA PRO A 106 -11.34 7.56 -11.75
C PRO A 106 -11.23 6.04 -11.87
N VAL A 107 -11.64 5.33 -10.81
CA VAL A 107 -11.75 3.87 -10.76
C VAL A 107 -13.18 3.50 -10.38
N PRO A 108 -14.10 3.42 -11.36
CA PRO A 108 -15.48 3.01 -11.12
C PRO A 108 -15.55 1.50 -10.79
N LEU A 109 -16.08 1.18 -9.62
CA LEU A 109 -16.31 -0.19 -9.15
C LEU A 109 -17.81 -0.50 -9.20
N ALA A 110 -18.37 -0.60 -10.40
CA ALA A 110 -19.82 -0.74 -10.65
C ALA A 110 -20.40 -2.05 -10.06
N THR A 111 -20.63 -2.09 -8.75
CA THR A 111 -21.06 -3.28 -8.00
C THR A 111 -22.56 -3.55 -8.12
N GLY A 112 -23.33 -2.58 -8.60
CA GLY A 112 -24.79 -2.63 -8.61
C GLY A 112 -25.41 -2.49 -7.21
N PRO A 113 -26.73 -2.73 -7.08
CA PRO A 113 -27.44 -2.69 -5.81
C PRO A 113 -26.91 -3.71 -4.80
N GLU A 114 -26.91 -3.34 -3.53
CA GLU A 114 -26.56 -4.24 -2.43
C GLU A 114 -27.70 -5.21 -2.11
N PHE A 115 -27.34 -6.42 -1.66
CA PHE A 115 -28.32 -7.40 -1.19
C PHE A 115 -29.19 -6.84 -0.05
N LEU A 116 -28.55 -6.19 0.93
CA LEU A 116 -29.22 -5.35 1.92
C LEU A 116 -29.14 -3.90 1.44
N ALA A 117 -30.28 -3.33 1.03
CA ALA A 117 -30.36 -1.99 0.49
C ALA A 117 -29.62 -0.96 1.36
N GLY A 118 -28.67 -0.23 0.76
CA GLY A 118 -27.85 0.78 1.44
C GLY A 118 -26.65 0.24 2.24
N SER A 119 -26.53 -1.07 2.46
CA SER A 119 -25.43 -1.66 3.25
C SER A 119 -24.16 -1.85 2.40
N THR A 120 -23.55 -0.74 2.00
CA THR A 120 -22.34 -0.68 1.14
C THR A 120 -21.08 -1.29 1.79
N ARG A 121 -21.12 -1.64 3.08
CA ARG A 121 -20.06 -2.46 3.71
C ARG A 121 -19.94 -3.88 3.14
N MET A 122 -20.87 -4.30 2.30
CA MET A 122 -20.94 -5.64 1.69
C MET A 122 -20.19 -5.68 0.35
N THR A 123 -20.91 -5.58 -0.77
CA THR A 123 -20.34 -5.77 -2.12
C THR A 123 -19.39 -4.63 -2.47
N ALA A 124 -19.81 -3.38 -2.27
CA ALA A 124 -18.99 -2.20 -2.51
C ALA A 124 -17.70 -2.20 -1.68
N GLY A 125 -17.80 -2.48 -0.37
CA GLY A 125 -16.63 -2.61 0.50
C GLY A 125 -15.68 -3.73 0.06
N THR A 126 -16.22 -4.89 -0.34
CA THR A 126 -15.41 -6.00 -0.86
C THR A 126 -14.68 -5.62 -2.16
N ALA A 127 -15.38 -4.95 -3.08
CA ALA A 127 -14.79 -4.47 -4.32
C ALA A 127 -13.68 -3.44 -4.07
N GLN A 128 -13.90 -2.49 -3.15
CA GLN A 128 -12.89 -1.51 -2.74
C GLN A 128 -11.64 -2.20 -2.18
N LYS A 129 -11.81 -3.20 -1.32
CA LYS A 129 -10.68 -3.97 -0.76
C LYS A 129 -9.87 -4.63 -1.86
N ILE A 130 -10.53 -5.34 -2.78
CA ILE A 130 -9.86 -6.04 -3.89
C ILE A 130 -9.11 -5.02 -4.76
N ALA A 131 -9.77 -3.91 -5.13
CA ALA A 131 -9.19 -2.91 -5.99
C ALA A 131 -7.96 -2.22 -5.36
N LEU A 132 -8.03 -1.88 -4.07
CA LEU A 132 -6.90 -1.31 -3.33
C LEU A 132 -5.74 -2.31 -3.23
N ASN A 133 -6.02 -3.56 -2.86
CA ASN A 133 -4.99 -4.61 -2.78
C ASN A 133 -4.31 -4.84 -4.15
N LEU A 134 -5.07 -4.79 -5.24
CA LEU A 134 -4.51 -4.91 -6.59
C LEU A 134 -3.64 -3.70 -6.95
N LEU A 135 -4.12 -2.48 -6.69
CA LEU A 135 -3.36 -1.25 -6.95
C LEU A 135 -2.05 -1.25 -6.18
N SER A 136 -2.11 -1.41 -4.86
CA SER A 136 -0.95 -1.35 -3.98
C SER A 136 0.06 -2.45 -4.29
N THR A 137 -0.41 -3.69 -4.46
CA THR A 137 0.46 -4.82 -4.86
C THR A 137 1.11 -4.57 -6.22
N ARG A 138 0.38 -4.05 -7.21
CA ARG A 138 0.92 -3.78 -8.55
C ARG A 138 1.98 -2.69 -8.54
N ILE A 139 1.80 -1.65 -7.72
CA ILE A 139 2.80 -0.60 -7.48
C ILE A 139 4.04 -1.22 -6.84
N MET A 140 3.88 -2.04 -5.80
CA MET A 140 5.03 -2.67 -5.11
C MET A 140 5.80 -3.64 -6.00
N ILE A 141 5.12 -4.34 -6.92
CA ILE A 141 5.76 -5.12 -7.98
C ILE A 141 6.58 -4.21 -8.91
N ALA A 142 6.02 -3.06 -9.34
CA ALA A 142 6.71 -2.12 -10.20
C ALA A 142 7.94 -1.49 -9.53
N LEU A 143 7.90 -1.31 -8.20
CA LEU A 143 8.98 -0.79 -7.38
C LEU A 143 9.99 -1.88 -6.92
N GLY A 144 9.98 -3.06 -7.55
CA GLY A 144 10.97 -4.12 -7.30
C GLY A 144 10.85 -4.81 -5.92
N ARG A 145 9.75 -4.62 -5.19
CA ARG A 145 9.53 -5.23 -3.87
C ARG A 145 9.12 -6.70 -3.93
N VAL A 146 8.82 -7.18 -5.13
CA VAL A 146 8.45 -8.56 -5.45
C VAL A 146 9.40 -9.11 -6.50
N TYR A 147 9.87 -10.34 -6.31
CA TYR A 147 10.74 -11.03 -7.27
C TYR A 147 10.24 -12.46 -7.48
N GLN A 148 10.00 -12.85 -8.74
CA GLN A 148 9.52 -14.20 -9.12
C GLN A 148 8.27 -14.65 -8.32
N GLY A 149 7.33 -13.74 -8.09
CA GLY A 149 6.10 -14.03 -7.32
C GLY A 149 6.34 -14.20 -5.81
N ARG A 150 7.47 -13.71 -5.28
CA ARG A 150 7.80 -13.73 -3.85
C ARG A 150 7.96 -12.32 -3.30
N MET A 151 7.42 -12.08 -2.11
CA MET A 151 7.52 -10.80 -1.38
C MET A 151 8.92 -10.65 -0.75
N VAL A 152 9.94 -10.45 -1.59
CA VAL A 152 11.34 -10.43 -1.14
C VAL A 152 11.68 -9.23 -0.24
N ALA A 153 10.83 -8.20 -0.21
CA ALA A 153 10.97 -7.07 0.69
C ALA A 153 10.16 -7.22 2.00
N LEU A 154 9.79 -8.44 2.41
CA LEU A 154 9.07 -8.63 3.67
C LEU A 154 9.90 -8.24 4.90
N VAL A 155 9.24 -7.81 5.98
CA VAL A 155 9.89 -7.58 7.29
C VAL A 155 9.70 -8.83 8.17
N PRO A 156 10.75 -9.62 8.48
CA PRO A 156 10.60 -10.87 9.21
C PRO A 156 10.51 -10.67 10.74
N ALA A 157 9.44 -10.02 11.20
CA ALA A 157 9.26 -9.59 12.59
C ALA A 157 9.02 -10.72 13.61
N ASN A 158 8.63 -11.92 13.16
CA ASN A 158 8.34 -13.06 14.04
C ASN A 158 8.92 -14.37 13.48
N ALA A 159 8.93 -15.42 14.31
CA ALA A 159 9.52 -16.71 13.94
C ALA A 159 8.94 -17.30 12.65
N LYS A 160 7.62 -17.20 12.44
CA LYS A 160 6.94 -17.65 11.21
C LYS A 160 7.45 -16.89 9.98
N LEU A 161 7.64 -15.58 10.08
CA LEU A 161 8.12 -14.76 8.96
C LEU A 161 9.62 -14.96 8.72
N ARG A 162 10.43 -15.20 9.76
CA ARG A 162 11.85 -15.59 9.60
C ARG A 162 11.98 -16.92 8.86
N GLU A 163 11.17 -17.91 9.21
CA GLU A 163 11.17 -19.20 8.51
C GLU A 163 10.65 -19.08 7.07
N ARG A 164 9.66 -18.21 6.83
CA ARG A 164 9.22 -17.88 5.47
C ARG A 164 10.36 -17.24 4.66
N ALA A 165 11.09 -16.30 5.25
CA ALA A 165 12.23 -15.64 4.61
C ALA A 165 13.34 -16.65 4.26
N ARG A 166 13.70 -17.55 5.19
CA ARG A 166 14.68 -18.62 4.94
C ARG A 166 14.28 -19.52 3.77
N ARG A 167 13.03 -20.00 3.74
CA ARG A 167 12.50 -20.80 2.62
C ARG A 167 12.54 -20.04 1.31
N MET A 168 12.19 -18.77 1.31
CA MET A 168 12.23 -17.91 0.12
C MET A 168 13.66 -17.77 -0.43
N VAL A 169 14.65 -17.56 0.44
CA VAL A 169 16.07 -17.51 0.02
C VAL A 169 16.50 -18.83 -0.61
N ALA A 170 16.18 -19.97 0.03
CA ALA A 170 16.50 -21.29 -0.51
C ALA A 170 15.83 -21.53 -1.87
N GLU A 171 14.55 -21.21 -2.03
CA GLU A 171 13.81 -21.33 -3.30
C GLU A 171 14.43 -20.48 -4.43
N LEU A 172 14.83 -19.24 -4.13
CA LEU A 172 15.33 -18.29 -5.13
C LEU A 172 16.78 -18.53 -5.56
N THR A 173 17.54 -19.29 -4.77
CA THR A 173 18.98 -19.54 -4.98
C THR A 173 19.31 -21.01 -5.25
N GLY A 174 18.44 -21.94 -4.88
CA GLY A 174 18.72 -23.38 -4.87
C GLY A 174 19.66 -23.83 -3.74
N ALA A 175 20.02 -22.93 -2.83
CA ALA A 175 20.93 -23.25 -1.73
C ALA A 175 20.26 -24.13 -0.66
N PRO A 176 21.02 -24.99 0.04
CA PRO A 176 20.50 -25.75 1.17
C PRO A 176 19.92 -24.84 2.27
N PRO A 177 18.90 -25.29 3.03
CA PRO A 177 18.26 -24.50 4.06
C PRO A 177 19.24 -23.90 5.10
N GLU A 178 20.30 -24.60 5.45
CA GLU A 178 21.35 -24.13 6.38
C GLU A 178 22.13 -22.95 5.82
N ALA A 179 22.50 -23.01 4.54
CA ALA A 179 23.20 -21.93 3.84
C ALA A 179 22.30 -20.69 3.70
N ALA A 180 21.02 -20.91 3.35
CA ALA A 180 20.01 -19.85 3.30
C ALA A 180 19.83 -19.14 4.65
N GLY A 181 19.80 -19.92 5.75
CA GLY A 181 19.72 -19.37 7.11
C GLY A 181 20.92 -18.48 7.45
N LYS A 182 22.15 -18.98 7.23
CA LYS A 182 23.38 -18.21 7.47
C LYS A 182 23.47 -16.94 6.62
N ALA A 183 23.06 -17.01 5.35
CA ALA A 183 23.03 -15.83 4.48
C ALA A 183 22.01 -14.80 4.96
N LEU A 184 20.84 -15.25 5.43
CA LEU A 184 19.79 -14.38 5.97
C LEU A 184 20.24 -13.68 7.26
N GLU A 185 20.95 -14.39 8.14
CA GLU A 185 21.56 -13.79 9.34
C GLU A 185 22.58 -12.71 8.97
N ARG A 186 23.51 -13.01 8.05
CA ARG A 186 24.50 -12.05 7.53
C ARG A 186 23.85 -10.85 6.83
N ALA A 187 22.66 -11.02 6.28
CA ALA A 187 21.88 -9.98 5.62
C ALA A 187 21.03 -9.14 6.58
N GLY A 188 21.06 -9.40 7.90
CA GLY A 188 20.20 -8.74 8.88
C GLY A 188 18.71 -9.05 8.69
N GLY A 189 18.38 -10.21 8.11
CA GLY A 189 17.01 -10.63 7.83
C GLY A 189 16.43 -10.19 6.47
N ASP A 190 17.15 -9.40 5.68
CA ASP A 190 16.67 -8.99 4.34
C ASP A 190 16.89 -10.12 3.31
N VAL A 191 15.79 -10.64 2.75
CA VAL A 191 15.83 -11.73 1.75
C VAL A 191 16.61 -11.33 0.49
N ARG A 192 16.46 -10.09 0.02
CA ARG A 192 17.11 -9.61 -1.22
C ARG A 192 18.62 -9.59 -1.04
N ARG A 193 19.10 -9.08 0.10
CA ARG A 193 20.53 -9.09 0.44
C ARG A 193 21.04 -10.51 0.64
N ALA A 194 20.27 -11.38 1.29
CA ALA A 194 20.65 -12.79 1.47
C ALA A 194 20.83 -13.53 0.14
N VAL A 195 19.95 -13.28 -0.84
CA VAL A 195 20.09 -13.80 -2.21
C VAL A 195 21.38 -13.31 -2.86
N LEU A 196 21.69 -12.01 -2.75
CA LEU A 196 22.93 -11.45 -3.30
C LEU A 196 24.19 -12.01 -2.63
N ILE A 197 24.15 -12.25 -1.32
CA ILE A 197 25.26 -12.90 -0.59
C ILE A 197 25.50 -14.32 -1.11
N LEU A 198 24.43 -15.07 -1.40
CA LEU A 198 24.54 -16.41 -1.99
C LEU A 198 24.96 -16.39 -3.46
N ASP A 199 24.75 -15.27 -4.17
CA ASP A 199 25.33 -15.02 -5.49
C ASP A 199 26.83 -14.67 -5.43
N GLY A 200 27.44 -14.68 -4.24
CA GLY A 200 28.89 -14.53 -4.04
C GLY A 200 29.33 -13.17 -3.51
N LEU A 201 28.40 -12.26 -3.20
CA LEU A 201 28.74 -10.93 -2.69
C LEU A 201 29.03 -10.96 -1.18
N SER A 202 29.89 -10.06 -0.71
CA SER A 202 29.96 -9.71 0.71
C SER A 202 28.66 -9.02 1.17
N PRO A 203 28.36 -9.01 2.49
CA PRO A 203 27.20 -8.29 3.02
C PRO A 203 27.19 -6.81 2.64
N GLU A 204 28.36 -6.17 2.64
CA GLU A 204 28.55 -4.77 2.30
C GLU A 204 28.27 -4.51 0.81
N GLU A 205 28.84 -5.33 -0.09
CA GLU A 205 28.57 -5.24 -1.53
C GLU A 205 27.10 -5.51 -1.85
N ALA A 206 26.49 -6.50 -1.19
CA ALA A 206 25.07 -6.81 -1.35
C ALA A 206 24.18 -5.62 -0.94
N ALA A 207 24.52 -4.94 0.16
CA ALA A 207 23.80 -3.77 0.62
C ALA A 207 23.95 -2.58 -0.36
N GLN A 208 25.18 -2.30 -0.80
CA GLN A 208 25.48 -1.22 -1.75
C GLN A 208 24.80 -1.46 -3.10
N ARG A 209 24.88 -2.69 -3.62
CA ARG A 209 24.29 -3.05 -4.92
C ARG A 209 22.78 -3.03 -4.90
N LEU A 210 22.16 -3.46 -3.80
CA LEU A 210 20.72 -3.36 -3.63
C LEU A 210 20.26 -1.90 -3.51
N ALA A 211 21.02 -1.05 -2.82
CA ALA A 211 20.72 0.38 -2.72
C ALA A 211 20.83 1.09 -4.08
N ALA A 212 21.88 0.80 -4.85
CA ALA A 212 22.04 1.32 -6.22
C ALA A 212 20.94 0.85 -7.18
N ALA A 213 20.33 -0.29 -6.90
CA ALA A 213 19.17 -0.84 -7.62
C ALA A 213 17.82 -0.39 -7.03
N GLU A 214 17.81 0.57 -6.10
CA GLU A 214 16.60 1.10 -5.45
C GLU A 214 15.75 0.02 -4.75
N GLY A 215 16.39 -1.06 -4.30
CA GLY A 215 15.73 -2.18 -3.64
C GLY A 215 15.18 -3.25 -4.57
N ASP A 216 15.34 -3.11 -5.90
CA ASP A 216 14.95 -4.12 -6.89
C ASP A 216 16.01 -5.22 -7.01
N LEU A 217 15.64 -6.43 -6.58
CA LEU A 217 16.51 -7.60 -6.64
C LEU A 217 16.84 -8.04 -8.08
N ARG A 218 15.92 -7.87 -9.03
CA ARG A 218 16.15 -8.23 -10.45
C ARG A 218 17.29 -7.37 -11.01
N ARG A 219 17.15 -6.05 -10.88
CA ARG A 219 18.18 -5.08 -11.28
C ARG A 219 19.49 -5.30 -10.52
N ALA A 220 19.43 -5.56 -9.21
CA ALA A 220 20.62 -5.84 -8.41
C ALA A 220 21.39 -7.08 -8.91
N ARG A 221 20.69 -8.15 -9.33
CA ARG A 221 21.33 -9.35 -9.91
C ARG A 221 21.82 -9.17 -11.36
N GLY A 222 21.53 -8.04 -12.00
CA GLY A 222 21.87 -7.78 -13.40
C GLY A 222 21.09 -8.66 -14.39
N ARG A 223 19.84 -8.99 -14.06
CA ARG A 223 18.93 -9.81 -14.88
C ARG A 223 17.67 -9.04 -15.26
#